data_AF-A0A7C5VXE2-F1
#
_entry.id   AF-A0A7C5VXE2-F1
#
_cell.length_a   1.000
_cell.length_b   1.000
_cell.length_c   1.000
_cell.angle_alpha   90.00
_cell.angle_beta   90.00
_cell.angle_gamma   90.00
#
_symmetry.space_group_name_H-M   'P 1'
#
loop_
_entity.id
_entity.type
_entity.pdbx_description
1 polymer ?
#
loop_
_entity_poly.entity_id
_entity_poly.type
_entity_poly.pdbx_seq_one_letter_code
_entity_poly.pdbx_strand_id
1 'polypeptide(L)'
;ERELVKLPTRLWQEIEAIWNAREMQVGSARTLWRLGGVRPTNHPVRRLLNLAGLLATTDSGLLADVLERLVTARPRRQLFAWLRAGPVPLGQDRAHDIIVNVIIPFALGYADWIADDRIREAAAQLWLELPAGRGNQLVRATLEQVCGPTPIRLRSARAEQGLLHLYHWGCRERRCWECPVAHLVLSRSSSPSA
;
A
#
# COMPACT_ATOMS: atom_id res chain seq x y z
N GLU A 1 7.24 -19.45 -18.40
CA GLU A 1 6.92 -19.04 -17.00
C GLU A 1 8.10 -19.09 -16.01
N ARG A 2 9.34 -19.43 -16.41
CA ARG A 2 10.50 -19.58 -15.49
C ARG A 2 11.42 -18.35 -15.34
N GLU A 3 11.07 -17.20 -15.88
CA GLU A 3 12.02 -16.07 -16.01
C GLU A 3 11.82 -14.92 -15.01
N LEU A 4 10.81 -15.00 -14.13
CA LEU A 4 10.39 -13.82 -13.36
C LEU A 4 10.98 -13.75 -11.94
N VAL A 5 11.81 -14.73 -11.56
CA VAL A 5 12.79 -14.64 -10.46
C VAL A 5 13.86 -15.70 -10.65
N LYS A 6 15.13 -15.28 -10.64
CA LYS A 6 16.30 -16.18 -10.70
C LYS A 6 16.54 -16.87 -9.36
N LEU A 7 15.55 -17.58 -8.83
CA LEU A 7 15.78 -18.54 -7.75
C LEU A 7 16.17 -19.89 -8.37
N PRO A 8 17.20 -20.57 -7.86
CA PRO A 8 17.53 -21.92 -8.27
C PRO A 8 16.34 -22.86 -8.08
N THR A 9 16.10 -23.77 -9.03
CA THR A 9 14.99 -24.74 -9.01
C THR A 9 14.90 -25.52 -7.70
N ARG A 10 16.06 -25.84 -7.10
CA ARG A 10 16.14 -26.53 -5.82
C ARG A 10 15.49 -25.75 -4.68
N LEU A 11 15.71 -24.44 -4.62
CA LEU A 11 15.12 -23.59 -3.57
C LEU A 11 13.60 -23.49 -3.74
N TRP A 12 13.10 -23.48 -4.98
CA TRP A 12 11.66 -23.56 -5.25
C TRP A 12 11.04 -24.85 -4.71
N GLN A 13 11.69 -25.99 -4.95
CA GLN A 13 11.23 -27.30 -4.49
C GLN A 13 11.28 -27.43 -2.96
N GLU A 14 12.32 -26.89 -2.31
CA GLU A 14 12.44 -26.89 -0.85
C GLU A 14 11.35 -26.04 -0.19
N ILE A 15 11.08 -24.86 -0.73
CA ILE A 15 9.99 -23.99 -0.29
C ILE A 15 8.63 -24.68 -0.43
N GLU A 16 8.38 -25.29 -1.58
CA GLU A 16 7.12 -25.99 -1.87
C GLU A 16 6.93 -27.21 -0.95
N ALA A 17 7.99 -27.96 -0.67
CA ALA A 17 7.96 -29.07 0.28
C ALA A 17 7.64 -28.62 1.71
N ILE A 18 8.26 -27.54 2.21
CA ILE A 18 7.98 -26.99 3.54
C ILE A 18 6.54 -26.49 3.64
N TRP A 19 6.04 -25.84 2.58
CA TRP A 19 4.68 -25.33 2.52
C TRP A 19 3.64 -26.46 2.57
N ASN A 20 3.88 -27.54 1.83
CA ASN A 20 2.99 -28.70 1.77
C ASN A 20 3.06 -29.57 3.03
N ALA A 21 4.19 -29.58 3.74
CA ALA A 21 4.38 -30.38 4.96
C ALA A 21 3.76 -29.77 6.23
N ARG A 22 3.37 -28.48 6.22
CA ARG A 22 2.75 -27.82 7.38
C ARG A 22 1.24 -27.76 7.21
N GLU A 23 0.52 -28.65 7.90
CA GLU A 23 -0.92 -28.51 8.11
C GLU A 23 -1.21 -27.28 8.99
N MET A 24 -1.26 -26.10 8.39
CA MET A 24 -1.84 -24.93 9.05
C MET A 24 -3.36 -25.13 9.05
N GLN A 25 -3.94 -25.53 10.20
CA GLN A 25 -5.38 -25.47 10.42
C GLN A 25 -5.84 -24.01 10.47
N VAL A 26 -6.01 -23.42 9.29
CA VAL A 26 -6.75 -22.18 9.13
C VAL A 26 -8.21 -22.61 9.04
N GLY A 27 -9.04 -22.18 10.00
CA GLY A 27 -10.48 -22.45 10.01
C GLY A 27 -11.12 -22.09 8.66
N SER A 28 -12.32 -22.62 8.41
CA SER A 28 -13.13 -22.47 7.18
C SER A 28 -13.34 -21.00 6.76
N ALA A 29 -12.29 -20.37 6.25
CA ALA A 29 -12.30 -19.11 5.53
C ALA A 29 -12.18 -19.49 4.05
N ARG A 30 -12.96 -18.87 3.18
CA ARG A 30 -12.89 -19.09 1.72
C ARG A 30 -11.55 -18.54 1.19
N THR A 31 -10.46 -19.28 1.40
CA THR A 31 -9.07 -19.00 1.01
C THR A 31 -8.69 -19.73 -0.29
N LEU A 32 -9.60 -19.76 -1.28
CA LEU A 32 -9.19 -20.15 -2.62
C LEU A 32 -8.44 -18.96 -3.26
N TRP A 33 -7.13 -18.94 -3.08
CA TRP A 33 -6.26 -18.02 -3.81
C TRP A 33 -6.49 -18.21 -5.31
N ARG A 34 -6.99 -17.17 -5.99
CA ARG A 34 -7.05 -17.15 -7.45
C ARG A 34 -5.65 -16.89 -7.99
N LEU A 35 -4.97 -17.97 -8.38
CA LEU A 35 -3.59 -17.91 -8.90
C LEU A 35 -3.56 -17.51 -10.39
N GLY A 36 -4.66 -17.72 -11.12
CA GLY A 36 -4.81 -17.30 -12.52
C GLY A 36 -5.04 -15.80 -12.68
N GLY A 37 -4.53 -15.22 -13.77
CA GLY A 37 -4.70 -13.79 -14.11
C GLY A 37 -3.89 -12.81 -13.24
N VAL A 38 -3.01 -13.32 -12.38
CA VAL A 38 -2.13 -12.51 -11.54
C VAL A 38 -0.80 -12.29 -12.26
N ARG A 39 -0.37 -11.03 -12.37
CA ARG A 39 0.97 -10.71 -12.89
C ARG A 39 2.02 -11.44 -12.05
N PRO A 40 3.02 -12.11 -12.64
CA PRO A 40 3.92 -12.96 -11.85
C PRO A 40 4.66 -12.23 -10.73
N THR A 41 4.95 -10.94 -10.88
CA THR A 41 5.54 -10.10 -9.81
C THR A 41 4.62 -9.88 -8.60
N ASN A 42 3.31 -10.05 -8.77
CA ASN A 42 2.27 -9.93 -7.73
C ASN A 42 1.79 -11.29 -7.21
N HIS A 43 2.40 -12.41 -7.64
CA HIS A 43 1.94 -13.74 -7.28
C HIS A 43 1.91 -13.94 -5.75
N PRO A 44 0.83 -14.50 -5.19
CA PRO A 44 0.67 -14.78 -3.75
C PRO A 44 1.89 -15.41 -3.07
N VAL A 45 2.38 -16.50 -3.64
CA VAL A 45 3.51 -17.28 -3.09
C VAL A 45 4.75 -16.40 -2.92
N ARG A 46 5.04 -15.51 -3.88
CA ARG A 46 6.19 -14.61 -3.78
C ARG A 46 6.07 -13.64 -2.61
N ARG A 47 4.86 -13.13 -2.34
CA ARG A 47 4.61 -12.23 -1.22
C ARG A 47 4.76 -12.96 0.11
N LEU A 48 4.27 -14.19 0.20
CA LEU A 48 4.43 -15.04 1.38
C LEU A 48 5.90 -15.35 1.64
N LEU A 49 6.68 -15.69 0.62
CA LEU A 49 8.11 -15.96 0.75
C LEU A 49 8.92 -14.73 1.10
N ASN A 50 8.56 -13.58 0.54
CA ASN A 50 9.16 -12.31 0.95
C ASN A 50 8.91 -12.07 2.45
N LEU A 51 7.65 -12.15 2.89
CA LEU A 51 7.29 -11.93 4.29
C LEU A 51 7.96 -12.93 5.24
N ALA A 52 7.97 -14.22 4.89
CA ALA A 52 8.65 -15.24 5.66
C ALA A 52 10.15 -14.95 5.80
N GLY A 53 10.79 -14.50 4.71
CA GLY A 53 12.19 -14.09 4.75
C GLY A 53 12.42 -12.85 5.59
N LEU A 54 11.55 -11.84 5.52
CA LEU A 54 11.63 -10.66 6.38
C LEU A 54 11.54 -11.06 7.85
N LEU A 55 10.55 -11.87 8.21
CA LEU A 55 10.34 -12.38 9.57
C LEU A 55 11.54 -13.22 10.07
N ALA A 56 12.19 -13.97 9.19
CA ALA A 56 13.38 -14.74 9.55
C ALA A 56 14.61 -13.84 9.78
N THR A 57 14.56 -12.58 9.35
CA THR A 57 15.66 -11.61 9.48
C THR A 57 15.37 -10.48 10.47
N THR A 58 14.21 -10.48 11.14
CA THR A 58 13.90 -9.46 12.14
C THR A 58 14.60 -9.78 13.44
N ASP A 59 15.29 -8.80 14.03
CA ASP A 59 16.00 -8.98 15.30
C ASP A 59 15.05 -8.79 16.49
N SER A 60 14.24 -7.72 16.46
CA SER A 60 13.32 -7.33 17.53
C SER A 60 11.86 -7.67 17.24
N GLY A 61 11.61 -8.37 16.13
CA GLY A 61 10.29 -8.70 15.60
C GLY A 61 9.74 -7.65 14.62
N LEU A 62 8.73 -8.06 13.84
CA LEU A 62 8.20 -7.27 12.71
C LEU A 62 7.75 -5.85 13.11
N LEU A 63 7.07 -5.73 14.25
CA LEU A 63 6.52 -4.47 14.71
C LEU A 63 7.64 -3.49 15.07
N ALA A 64 8.56 -3.90 15.94
CA ALA A 64 9.68 -3.06 16.38
C ALA A 64 10.52 -2.60 15.18
N ASP A 65 10.88 -3.53 14.29
CA ASP A 65 11.70 -3.23 13.10
C ASP A 65 11.05 -2.19 12.16
N VAL A 66 9.73 -2.23 12.00
CA VAL A 66 8.97 -1.25 11.20
C VAL A 66 8.98 0.11 11.87
N LEU A 67 8.69 0.18 13.16
CA LEU A 67 8.59 1.42 13.91
C LEU A 67 9.95 2.12 14.02
N GLU A 68 11.02 1.36 14.29
CA GLU A 68 12.39 1.87 14.32
C GLU A 68 12.77 2.51 12.98
N ARG A 69 12.46 1.84 11.86
CA ARG A 69 12.70 2.38 10.51
C ARG A 69 11.89 3.63 10.22
N LEU A 70 10.68 3.73 10.78
CA LEU A 70 9.82 4.88 10.59
C LEU A 70 10.38 6.14 11.26
N VAL A 71 11.02 6.01 12.43
CA VAL A 71 11.55 7.16 13.20
C VAL A 71 13.00 7.53 12.84
N THR A 72 13.60 6.85 11.86
CA THR A 72 14.98 7.09 11.43
C THR A 72 15.15 8.28 10.48
N ALA A 73 16.40 8.68 10.23
CA ALA A 73 16.73 9.55 9.10
C ALA A 73 16.42 8.83 7.77
N ARG A 74 15.50 9.41 6.96
CA ARG A 74 15.04 8.91 5.64
C ARG A 74 14.18 7.64 5.71
N PRO A 75 13.02 7.67 6.41
CA PRO A 75 12.21 6.47 6.66
C PRO A 75 11.70 5.82 5.38
N ARG A 76 11.35 6.61 4.36
CA ARG A 76 11.00 6.09 3.03
C ARG A 76 12.08 5.15 2.50
N ARG A 77 13.34 5.58 2.45
CA ARG A 77 14.43 4.78 1.89
C ARG A 77 14.64 3.50 2.69
N GLN A 78 14.57 3.57 4.01
CA GLN A 78 14.79 2.42 4.89
C GLN A 78 13.68 1.38 4.78
N LEU A 79 12.42 1.81 4.83
CA LEU A 79 11.26 0.92 4.65
C LEU A 79 11.26 0.26 3.26
N PHE A 80 11.56 1.02 2.21
CA PHE A 80 11.67 0.47 0.85
C PHE A 80 12.80 -0.56 0.73
N ALA A 81 13.97 -0.29 1.31
CA ALA A 81 15.08 -1.22 1.29
C ALA A 81 14.72 -2.50 2.04
N TRP A 82 14.17 -2.36 3.25
CA TRP A 82 13.78 -3.47 4.10
C TRP A 82 12.72 -4.36 3.45
N LEU A 83 11.58 -3.81 2.99
CA LEU A 83 10.52 -4.57 2.30
C LEU A 83 11.02 -5.33 1.05
N ARG A 84 12.14 -4.89 0.47
CA ARG A 84 12.72 -5.49 -0.74
C ARG A 84 13.96 -6.35 -0.46
N ALA A 85 14.36 -6.48 0.80
CA ALA A 85 15.55 -7.26 1.21
C ALA A 85 15.28 -8.77 1.30
N GLY A 86 14.02 -9.20 1.34
CA GLY A 86 13.66 -10.61 1.41
C GLY A 86 14.17 -11.45 0.21
N PRO A 87 14.29 -12.78 0.37
CA PRO A 87 14.87 -13.70 -0.62
C PRO A 87 14.13 -13.69 -1.96
N VAL A 88 12.85 -13.32 -1.94
CA VAL A 88 12.05 -12.99 -3.11
C VAL A 88 11.67 -11.50 -3.01
N PRO A 89 12.43 -10.58 -3.63
CA PRO A 89 12.17 -9.15 -3.49
C PRO A 89 10.80 -8.73 -4.02
N LEU A 90 10.14 -7.84 -3.29
CA LEU A 90 8.95 -7.15 -3.77
C LEU A 90 9.31 -6.15 -4.88
N GLY A 91 8.37 -5.97 -5.80
CA GLY A 91 8.43 -4.87 -6.78
C GLY A 91 8.29 -3.51 -6.08
N GLN A 92 8.85 -2.47 -6.71
CA GLN A 92 8.80 -1.10 -6.17
C GLN A 92 7.37 -0.62 -5.91
N ASP A 93 6.47 -0.82 -6.88
CA ASP A 93 5.05 -0.47 -6.75
C ASP A 93 4.41 -1.15 -5.52
N ARG A 94 4.71 -2.44 -5.30
CA ARG A 94 4.14 -3.19 -4.18
C ARG A 94 4.68 -2.72 -2.83
N ALA A 95 5.98 -2.45 -2.75
CA ALA A 95 6.58 -1.91 -1.52
C ALA A 95 5.98 -0.53 -1.19
N HIS A 96 5.78 0.31 -2.21
CA HIS A 96 5.09 1.59 -2.06
C HIS A 96 3.66 1.40 -1.54
N ASP A 97 2.88 0.51 -2.16
CA ASP A 97 1.50 0.22 -1.75
C ASP A 97 1.42 -0.26 -0.30
N ILE A 98 2.37 -1.08 0.16
CA ILE A 98 2.41 -1.56 1.55
C ILE A 98 2.69 -0.39 2.49
N ILE A 99 3.63 0.49 2.15
CA ILE A 99 3.92 1.65 2.99
C ILE A 99 2.68 2.55 3.13
N VAL A 100 2.04 2.87 2.01
CA VAL A 100 0.88 3.79 1.97
C VAL A 100 -0.37 3.18 2.62
N ASN A 101 -0.69 1.93 2.31
CA ASN A 101 -1.98 1.33 2.69
C ASN A 101 -1.92 0.50 3.98
N VAL A 102 -0.72 0.13 4.45
CA VAL A 102 -0.57 -0.73 5.63
C VAL A 102 0.26 -0.04 6.70
N ILE A 103 1.52 0.30 6.40
CA ILE A 103 2.45 0.79 7.44
C ILE A 103 2.00 2.13 8.00
N ILE A 104 1.64 3.10 7.14
CA ILE A 104 1.22 4.43 7.62
C ILE A 104 -0.07 4.39 8.44
N PRO A 105 -1.19 3.82 7.94
CA PRO A 105 -2.43 3.77 8.71
C PRO A 105 -2.26 3.01 10.03
N PHE A 106 -1.52 1.91 10.00
CA PHE A 106 -1.19 1.15 11.22
C PHE A 106 -0.37 1.98 12.19
N ALA A 107 0.72 2.63 11.74
CA ALA A 107 1.61 3.39 12.61
C ALA A 107 0.91 4.59 13.25
N LEU A 108 0.04 5.29 12.52
CA LEU A 108 -0.78 6.38 13.07
C LEU A 108 -1.72 5.86 14.16
N GLY A 109 -2.51 4.80 13.87
CA GLY A 109 -3.42 4.24 14.86
C GLY A 109 -2.72 3.60 16.07
N TYR A 110 -1.56 2.97 15.85
CA TYR A 110 -0.75 2.39 16.91
C TYR A 110 -0.14 3.48 17.80
N ALA A 111 0.43 4.53 17.20
CA ALA A 111 0.98 5.67 17.92
C ALA A 111 -0.08 6.39 18.76
N ASP A 112 -1.30 6.53 18.24
CA ASP A 112 -2.44 7.07 18.99
C ASP A 112 -2.77 6.20 20.21
N TRP A 113 -2.75 4.87 20.04
CA TRP A 113 -3.06 3.92 21.10
C TRP A 113 -2.02 3.92 22.24
N ILE A 114 -0.72 4.01 21.91
CA ILE A 114 0.36 4.05 22.91
C ILE A 114 0.76 5.45 23.36
N ALA A 115 0.12 6.49 22.80
CA ALA A 115 0.46 7.90 23.01
C ALA A 115 1.95 8.23 22.72
N ASP A 116 2.50 7.72 21.62
CA ASP A 116 3.87 8.03 21.17
C ASP A 116 3.85 9.06 20.02
N ASP A 117 4.05 10.34 20.37
CA ASP A 117 4.05 11.44 19.41
C ASP A 117 5.19 11.37 18.39
N ARG A 118 6.32 10.73 18.73
CA ARG A 118 7.44 10.59 17.80
C ARG A 118 7.06 9.67 16.64
N ILE A 119 6.38 8.55 16.91
CA ILE A 119 5.91 7.64 15.86
C ILE A 119 4.80 8.32 15.06
N ARG A 120 3.85 9.00 15.73
CA ARG A 120 2.76 9.73 15.08
C ARG A 120 3.30 10.75 14.09
N GLU A 121 4.23 11.61 14.52
CA GLU A 121 4.81 12.66 13.69
C GLU A 121 5.63 12.07 12.55
N ALA A 122 6.45 11.04 12.80
CA ALA A 122 7.22 10.38 11.75
C ALA A 122 6.33 9.72 10.68
N ALA A 123 5.24 9.07 11.09
CA ALA A 123 4.26 8.48 10.19
C ALA A 123 3.54 9.56 9.36
N ALA A 124 3.09 10.63 10.01
CA ALA A 124 2.42 11.75 9.37
C ALA A 124 3.34 12.42 8.35
N GLN A 125 4.56 12.78 8.75
CA GLN A 125 5.55 13.41 7.88
C GLN A 125 5.90 12.53 6.67
N LEU A 126 6.11 11.22 6.88
CA LEU A 126 6.32 10.30 5.76
C LEU A 126 5.12 10.29 4.81
N TRP A 127 3.89 10.29 5.32
CA TRP A 127 2.69 10.37 4.49
C TRP A 127 2.58 11.70 3.74
N LEU A 128 3.08 12.80 4.32
CA LEU A 128 3.14 14.09 3.66
C LEU A 128 4.00 14.06 2.39
N GLU A 129 5.13 13.36 2.44
CA GLU A 129 6.17 13.33 1.41
C GLU A 129 5.99 12.24 0.34
N LEU A 130 5.18 11.20 0.61
CA LEU A 130 5.05 10.09 -0.32
C LEU A 130 4.39 10.52 -1.63
N PRO A 131 5.00 10.19 -2.80
CA PRO A 131 4.41 10.48 -4.10
C PRO A 131 3.17 9.61 -4.32
N ALA A 132 2.33 10.00 -5.28
CA ALA A 132 1.27 9.13 -5.76
C ALA A 132 1.86 7.81 -6.28
N GLY A 133 1.11 6.72 -6.12
CA GLY A 133 1.48 5.41 -6.61
C GLY A 133 1.31 5.32 -8.12
N ARG A 134 1.27 4.09 -8.64
CA ARG A 134 1.00 3.83 -10.06
C ARG A 134 -0.41 4.23 -10.48
N GLY A 135 -1.33 4.34 -9.52
CA GLY A 135 -2.76 4.46 -9.74
C GLY A 135 -3.36 3.15 -10.25
N ASN A 136 -4.65 2.97 -9.99
CA ASN A 136 -5.45 1.86 -10.50
C ASN A 136 -6.59 2.40 -11.39
N GLN A 137 -7.35 1.49 -12.03
CA GLN A 137 -8.48 1.88 -12.88
C GLN A 137 -9.54 2.69 -12.12
N LEU A 138 -9.73 2.40 -10.83
CA LEU A 138 -10.68 3.11 -9.97
C LEU A 138 -10.29 4.57 -9.78
N VAL A 139 -9.02 4.85 -9.46
CA VAL A 139 -8.46 6.20 -9.34
C VAL A 139 -8.64 6.97 -10.64
N ARG A 140 -8.35 6.33 -11.79
CA ARG A 140 -8.51 6.99 -13.11
C ARG A 140 -9.97 7.31 -13.41
N ALA A 141 -10.87 6.36 -13.24
CA ALA A 141 -12.29 6.55 -13.47
C ALA A 141 -12.89 7.61 -12.54
N THR A 142 -12.44 7.65 -11.28
CA THR A 142 -12.91 8.66 -10.31
C THR A 142 -12.37 10.05 -10.66
N LEU A 143 -11.10 10.16 -11.09
CA LEU A 143 -10.56 11.42 -11.59
C LEU A 143 -11.36 11.94 -12.78
N GLU A 144 -11.63 11.08 -13.76
CA GLU A 144 -12.41 11.44 -14.95
C GLU A 144 -13.84 11.85 -14.57
N GLN A 145 -14.47 11.17 -13.63
CA GLN A 145 -15.79 11.56 -13.12
C GLN A 145 -15.78 12.94 -12.42
N VAL A 146 -14.73 13.24 -11.64
CA VAL A 146 -14.65 14.48 -10.87
C VAL A 146 -14.17 15.67 -11.71
N CYS A 147 -13.22 15.46 -12.62
CA CYS A 147 -12.52 16.51 -13.36
C CYS A 147 -12.94 16.59 -14.83
N GLY A 148 -13.77 15.66 -15.30
CA GLY A 148 -14.12 15.52 -16.71
C GLY A 148 -12.87 15.31 -17.58
N PRO A 149 -12.79 15.98 -18.75
CA PRO A 149 -11.67 15.82 -19.66
C PRO A 149 -10.38 16.52 -19.19
N THR A 150 -10.42 17.30 -18.10
CA THR A 150 -9.27 18.05 -17.63
C THR A 150 -8.26 17.11 -16.94
N PRO A 151 -7.02 17.00 -17.45
CA PRO A 151 -6.05 16.06 -16.92
C PRO A 151 -5.46 16.58 -15.60
N ILE A 152 -6.01 16.13 -14.47
CA ILE A 152 -5.40 16.35 -13.16
C ILE A 152 -4.47 15.20 -12.82
N ARG A 153 -3.19 15.51 -12.61
CA ARG A 153 -2.20 14.55 -12.14
C ARG A 153 -2.14 14.56 -10.62
N LEU A 154 -2.47 13.43 -10.00
CA LEU A 154 -2.22 13.23 -8.57
C LEU A 154 -0.71 13.13 -8.32
N ARG A 155 -0.21 13.94 -7.40
CA ARG A 155 1.23 14.03 -7.09
C ARG A 155 1.62 13.31 -5.80
N SER A 156 0.68 13.12 -4.88
CA SER A 156 0.95 12.53 -3.56
C SER A 156 0.05 11.31 -3.29
N ALA A 157 0.56 10.40 -2.46
CA ALA A 157 -0.19 9.25 -1.97
C ALA A 157 -1.46 9.69 -1.23
N ARG A 158 -1.40 10.79 -0.48
CA ARG A 158 -2.56 11.41 0.17
C ARG A 158 -3.66 11.81 -0.80
N ALA A 159 -3.30 12.43 -1.91
CA ALA A 159 -4.29 12.84 -2.92
C ALA A 159 -4.95 11.61 -3.57
N GLU A 160 -4.18 10.55 -3.80
CA GLU A 160 -4.71 9.27 -4.28
C GLU A 160 -5.66 8.61 -3.27
N GLN A 161 -5.30 8.57 -1.98
CA GLN A 161 -6.17 8.06 -0.91
C GLN A 161 -7.43 8.92 -0.72
N GLY A 162 -7.31 10.25 -0.79
CA GLY A 162 -8.46 11.16 -0.75
C GLY A 162 -9.43 10.92 -1.90
N LEU A 163 -8.93 10.63 -3.10
CA LEU A 163 -9.79 10.29 -4.23
C LEU A 163 -10.47 8.93 -4.06
N LEU A 164 -9.75 7.92 -3.56
CA LEU A 164 -10.35 6.62 -3.22
C LEU A 164 -11.45 6.78 -2.16
N HIS A 165 -11.23 7.64 -1.16
CA HIS A 165 -12.23 7.99 -0.16
C HIS A 165 -13.47 8.63 -0.81
N LEU A 166 -13.30 9.62 -1.68
CA LEU A 166 -14.41 10.23 -2.42
C LEU A 166 -15.20 9.22 -3.25
N TYR A 167 -14.49 8.27 -3.90
CA TYR A 167 -15.14 7.19 -4.64
C TYR A 167 -16.08 6.37 -3.74
N HIS A 168 -15.56 5.89 -2.61
CA HIS A 168 -16.29 5.03 -1.69
C HIS A 168 -17.41 5.76 -0.94
N TRP A 169 -17.21 7.05 -0.64
CA TRP A 169 -18.15 7.83 0.14
C TRP A 169 -19.30 8.40 -0.69
N GLY A 170 -19.05 8.83 -1.93
CA GLY A 170 -20.07 9.53 -2.73
C GLY A 170 -20.03 9.33 -4.24
N CYS A 171 -18.86 9.29 -4.89
CA CYS A 171 -18.81 9.30 -6.36
C CYS A 171 -19.44 8.03 -6.98
N ARG A 172 -19.31 6.87 -6.33
CA ARG A 172 -19.92 5.61 -6.79
C ARG A 172 -21.45 5.71 -6.93
N GLU A 173 -22.09 6.41 -6.01
CA GLU A 173 -23.56 6.58 -5.94
C GLU A 173 -24.01 7.91 -6.56
N ARG A 174 -23.08 8.69 -7.11
CA ARG A 174 -23.32 10.01 -7.71
C ARG A 174 -23.96 11.03 -6.75
N ARG A 175 -23.58 10.98 -5.47
CA ARG A 175 -23.99 11.94 -4.42
C ARG A 175 -23.26 13.28 -4.55
N CYS A 176 -23.32 13.89 -5.74
CA CYS A 176 -22.55 15.09 -6.07
C CYS A 176 -22.98 16.31 -5.25
N TRP A 177 -24.20 16.34 -4.73
CA TRP A 177 -24.72 17.42 -3.89
C TRP A 177 -24.10 17.45 -2.48
N GLU A 178 -23.41 16.40 -2.06
CA GLU A 178 -22.67 16.33 -0.78
C GLU A 178 -21.15 16.40 -1.02
N CYS A 179 -20.72 16.40 -2.28
CA CYS A 179 -19.31 16.29 -2.64
C CYS A 179 -18.55 17.56 -2.21
N PRO A 180 -17.51 17.47 -1.37
CA PRO A 180 -16.73 18.63 -0.96
C PRO A 180 -16.04 19.34 -2.13
N VAL A 181 -15.68 18.59 -3.18
CA VAL A 181 -15.12 19.18 -4.41
C VAL A 181 -16.18 20.00 -5.15
N ALA A 182 -17.42 19.52 -5.24
CA ALA A 182 -18.50 20.26 -5.89
C ALA A 182 -18.84 21.55 -5.14
N HIS A 183 -18.92 21.50 -3.80
CA HIS A 183 -19.10 22.68 -2.96
C HIS A 183 -17.98 23.72 -3.17
N LEU A 184 -16.71 23.27 -3.23
CA LEU A 184 -15.56 24.15 -3.46
C LEU A 184 -15.60 24.83 -4.84
N VAL A 185 -16.04 24.11 -5.89
CA VAL A 185 -16.19 24.69 -7.23
C VAL A 185 -17.29 25.76 -7.23
N LEU A 186 -18.46 25.45 -6.66
CA LEU A 186 -19.58 26.38 -6.57
C LEU A 186 -19.19 27.65 -5.80
N SER A 187 -18.50 27.51 -4.66
CA SER A 187 -18.08 28.66 -3.84
C SER A 187 -17.09 29.58 -4.57
N ARG A 188 -16.23 29.01 -5.41
CA ARG A 188 -15.26 29.76 -6.23
C ARG A 188 -15.92 30.47 -7.41
N SER A 189 -16.91 29.85 -8.04
CA SER A 189 -17.67 30.47 -9.13
C SER A 189 -18.53 31.65 -8.66
N SER A 190 -18.96 31.66 -7.40
CA SER A 190 -19.73 32.76 -6.80
C SER A 190 -18.88 33.92 -6.26
N SER A 191 -17.55 33.80 -6.25
CA SER A 191 -16.66 34.91 -5.88
C SER A 191 -16.37 35.75 -7.13
N PRO A 192 -16.61 37.07 -7.15
CA PRO A 192 -16.24 37.91 -8.29
C PRO A 192 -14.74 37.79 -8.52
N SER A 193 -14.34 37.53 -9.77
CA SER A 193 -12.94 37.60 -10.20
C SER A 193 -12.39 38.99 -9.88
N ALA A 194 -11.43 39.05 -8.95
CA ALA A 194 -10.58 40.23 -8.73
C ALA A 194 -9.56 40.36 -9.87
#